data_AF-A0A924HZP0-F1
#
_entry.id   AF-A0A924HZP0-F1
#
_cell.length_a   1.000
_cell.length_b   1.000
_cell.length_c   1.000
_cell.angle_alpha   90.00
_cell.angle_beta   90.00
_cell.angle_gamma   90.00
#
_symmetry.space_group_name_H-M   'P 1'
#
loop_
_entity.id
_entity.type
_entity.pdbx_description
1 polymer ?
#
loop_
_entity_poly.entity_id
_entity_poly.type
_entity_poly.pdbx_seq_one_letter_code
_entity_poly.pdbx_strand_id
1 'polypeptide(L)'
;MAFTDATGLSRVSLRPAGYELGFVDGDTWDNNWLIIEGEIATAQERWSFRELCLQVSEAEEIAEWLQRIATRNEALEEAHRSGAPERRRRVAA
;
A
#
# COMPACT_ATOMS: atom_id res chain seq x y z
N MET A 1 -5.04 -0.96 -5.91
CA MET A 1 -3.62 -0.56 -5.78
C MET A 1 -2.75 -1.80 -5.95
N ALA A 2 -1.70 -1.74 -6.77
CA ALA A 2 -0.79 -2.87 -6.93
C ALA A 2 0.66 -2.40 -6.97
N PHE A 3 1.54 -3.13 -6.29
CA PHE A 3 2.96 -2.88 -6.20
C PHE A 3 3.72 -4.12 -6.62
N THR A 4 4.84 -3.90 -7.29
CA THR A 4 5.78 -4.96 -7.64
C THR A 4 7.15 -4.54 -7.15
N ASP A 5 7.95 -5.49 -6.69
CA ASP A 5 9.34 -5.21 -6.38
C ASP A 5 10.16 -4.97 -7.67
N ALA A 6 11.40 -4.51 -7.50
CA ALA A 6 12.32 -4.23 -8.61
C ALA A 6 12.62 -5.47 -9.48
N THR A 7 12.48 -6.67 -8.90
CA THR A 7 12.77 -7.93 -9.60
C THR A 7 11.60 -8.46 -10.41
N GLY A 8 10.37 -7.98 -10.13
CA GLY A 8 9.15 -8.52 -10.72
C GLY A 8 8.65 -9.80 -10.05
N LEU A 9 9.40 -10.36 -9.10
CA LEU A 9 9.09 -11.66 -8.47
C LEU A 9 8.10 -11.53 -7.31
N SER A 10 8.02 -10.34 -6.70
CA SER A 10 7.10 -10.09 -5.60
C SER A 10 6.07 -9.05 -6.00
N ARG A 11 4.79 -9.35 -5.75
CA ARG A 11 3.66 -8.47 -6.06
C ARG A 11 2.67 -8.46 -4.90
N VAL A 12 2.17 -7.26 -4.60
CA VAL A 12 1.08 -7.02 -3.67
C VAL A 12 -0.01 -6.28 -4.41
N SER A 13 -1.23 -6.78 -4.39
CA SER A 13 -2.42 -6.06 -4.86
C SER A 13 -3.40 -5.93 -3.72
N LEU A 14 -3.90 -4.72 -3.49
CA LEU A 14 -4.92 -4.40 -2.49
C LEU A 14 -6.05 -3.65 -3.17
N ARG A 15 -7.30 -4.01 -2.88
CA ARG A 15 -8.47 -3.24 -3.31
C ARG A 15 -9.59 -3.25 -2.28
N PRO A 16 -10.31 -2.12 -2.12
CA PRO A 16 -11.60 -2.15 -1.46
C PRO A 16 -12.54 -3.09 -2.23
N ALA A 17 -13.21 -3.97 -1.49
CA ALA A 17 -14.16 -4.93 -2.03
C ALA A 17 -15.61 -4.61 -1.63
N GLY A 18 -15.81 -3.65 -0.74
CA GLY A 18 -17.12 -3.18 -0.27
C GLY A 18 -17.04 -2.64 1.15
N TYR A 19 -18.18 -2.25 1.69
CA TYR A 19 -18.36 -1.90 3.11
C TYR A 19 -18.84 -3.13 3.91
N GLU A 20 -18.58 -3.15 5.22
CA GLU A 20 -19.05 -4.21 6.12
C GLU A 20 -20.56 -4.48 6.00
N LEU A 21 -21.36 -3.41 6.03
CA LEU A 21 -22.82 -3.50 5.99
C LEU A 21 -23.40 -3.44 4.57
N GLY A 22 -22.56 -3.44 3.53
CA GLY A 22 -23.00 -3.38 2.13
C GLY A 22 -23.60 -2.05 1.66
N PHE A 23 -23.82 -1.10 2.57
CA PHE A 23 -24.22 0.28 2.29
C PHE A 23 -23.65 1.24 3.35
N VAL A 24 -23.48 2.50 2.98
CA VAL A 24 -23.12 3.58 3.90
C VAL A 24 -24.41 4.27 4.32
N ASP A 25 -24.85 4.06 5.55
CA ASP A 25 -25.80 4.96 6.20
C ASP A 25 -24.97 6.04 6.89
N GLY A 26 -25.21 7.31 6.56
CA GLY A 26 -24.32 8.46 6.80
C GLY A 26 -24.07 8.83 8.28
N ASP A 27 -24.27 7.89 9.19
CA ASP A 27 -23.73 7.94 10.54
C ASP A 27 -22.20 7.83 10.48
N THR A 28 -21.55 8.93 10.86
CA THR A 28 -20.11 9.14 10.76
C THR A 28 -19.28 8.22 11.65
N TRP A 29 -19.93 7.44 12.52
CA TRP A 29 -19.24 6.79 13.64
C TRP A 29 -19.01 5.28 13.50
N ASP A 30 -19.81 4.53 12.72
CA ASP A 30 -19.66 3.06 12.66
C ASP A 30 -19.79 2.42 11.25
N ASN A 31 -20.15 3.15 10.19
CA ASN A 31 -20.48 2.55 8.87
C ASN A 31 -19.40 2.74 7.78
N ASN A 32 -18.16 3.07 8.16
CA ASN A 32 -17.07 3.37 7.22
C ASN A 32 -16.01 2.25 7.11
N TRP A 33 -16.29 1.06 7.64
CA TRP A 33 -15.38 -0.08 7.53
C TRP A 33 -15.37 -0.67 6.13
N LEU A 34 -14.17 -0.81 5.58
CA LEU A 34 -13.90 -1.41 4.28
C LEU A 34 -13.49 -2.86 4.44
N ILE A 35 -14.12 -3.71 3.64
CA ILE A 35 -13.59 -5.03 3.32
C ILE A 35 -12.45 -4.82 2.33
N ILE A 36 -11.25 -5.28 2.69
CA ILE A 36 -10.08 -5.24 1.83
C ILE A 36 -9.81 -6.63 1.28
N GLU A 37 -9.72 -6.71 -0.05
CA GLU A 37 -9.19 -7.90 -0.71
C GLU A 37 -7.75 -7.66 -1.09
N GLY A 38 -6.91 -8.63 -0.72
CA GLY A 38 -5.51 -8.62 -1.07
C GLY A 38 -5.06 -9.90 -1.76
N GLU A 39 -4.18 -9.72 -2.74
CA GLU A 39 -3.45 -10.80 -3.39
C GLU A 39 -1.96 -10.56 -3.20
N ILE A 40 -1.29 -11.54 -2.62
CA ILE A 40 0.15 -11.53 -2.38
C ILE A 40 0.78 -12.63 -3.21
N ALA A 41 1.82 -12.29 -3.95
CA ALA A 41 2.66 -13.22 -4.67
C ALA A 41 4.13 -12.91 -4.35
N THR A 42 4.90 -13.93 -4.04
CA THR A 42 6.36 -13.90 -3.92
C THR A 42 6.95 -15.00 -4.80
N ALA A 43 8.28 -15.13 -4.83
CA ALA A 43 8.92 -16.22 -5.55
C ALA A 43 8.57 -17.62 -4.98
N GLN A 44 8.09 -17.68 -3.73
CA GLN A 44 7.86 -18.91 -2.99
C GLN A 44 6.39 -19.19 -2.75
N GLU A 45 5.58 -18.13 -2.57
CA GLU A 45 4.23 -18.27 -2.05
C GLU A 45 3.24 -17.36 -2.78
N ARG A 46 1.99 -17.81 -2.85
CA ARG A 46 0.87 -17.01 -3.29
C ARG A 46 -0.32 -17.27 -2.38
N TRP A 47 -0.94 -16.20 -1.90
CA TRP A 47 -2.15 -16.29 -1.10
C TRP A 47 -3.01 -15.05 -1.30
N SER A 48 -4.27 -15.16 -0.92
CA SER A 48 -5.23 -14.06 -0.94
C SER A 48 -5.99 -13.99 0.36
N PHE A 49 -6.51 -12.80 0.67
CA PHE A 49 -7.32 -12.55 1.85
C PHE A 49 -8.47 -11.60 1.53
N ARG A 50 -9.47 -11.62 2.39
CA ARG A 50 -10.63 -10.73 2.36
C ARG A 50 -11.02 -10.41 3.81
N GLU A 51 -10.63 -9.23 4.30
CA GLU A 51 -10.74 -8.90 5.72
C GLU A 51 -11.33 -7.51 5.96
N LEU A 52 -12.06 -7.37 7.08
CA LEU A 52 -12.56 -6.11 7.61
C LEU A 52 -11.47 -5.48 8.48
N CYS A 53 -10.58 -4.69 7.87
CA CYS A 53 -9.37 -4.27 8.57
C CYS A 53 -9.04 -2.79 8.46
N LEU A 54 -9.81 -1.99 7.71
CA LEU A 54 -9.56 -0.56 7.54
C LEU A 54 -10.86 0.24 7.52
N GLN A 55 -10.87 1.39 8.16
CA GLN A 55 -11.80 2.47 7.85
C GLN A 55 -11.38 3.20 6.56
N VAL A 56 -12.31 3.94 5.95
CA VAL A 56 -12.02 4.74 4.73
C VAL A 56 -10.81 5.66 4.92
N SER A 57 -10.73 6.41 6.02
CA SER A 57 -9.62 7.34 6.29
C SER A 57 -8.28 6.62 6.45
N GLU A 58 -8.27 5.45 7.11
CA GLU A 58 -7.06 4.65 7.25
C GLU A 58 -6.59 4.09 5.91
N ALA A 59 -7.53 3.70 5.03
CA ALA A 59 -7.22 3.27 3.68
C ALA A 59 -6.61 4.40 2.84
N GLU A 60 -7.08 5.64 3.00
CA GLU A 60 -6.50 6.83 2.38
C GLU A 60 -5.06 7.08 2.89
N GLU A 61 -4.85 7.09 4.21
CA GLU A 61 -3.53 7.29 4.81
C GLU A 61 -2.51 6.23 4.37
N ILE A 62 -2.91 4.95 4.34
CA ILE A 62 -2.04 3.86 3.89
C ILE A 62 -1.74 3.99 2.40
N ALA A 63 -2.73 4.35 1.58
CA ALA A 63 -2.52 4.53 0.15
C ALA A 63 -1.52 5.67 -0.12
N GLU A 64 -1.67 6.81 0.55
CA GLU A 64 -0.73 7.93 0.46
C GLU A 64 0.67 7.54 0.94
N TRP A 65 0.77 6.84 2.06
CA TRP A 65 2.04 6.38 2.60
C TRP A 65 2.76 5.43 1.64
N LEU A 66 2.04 4.46 1.06
CA LEU A 66 2.60 3.51 0.10
C LEU A 66 3.04 4.18 -1.20
N GLN A 67 2.25 5.14 -1.71
CA GLN A 67 2.64 5.93 -2.88
C GLN A 67 3.93 6.71 -2.63
N ARG A 68 4.06 7.35 -1.46
CA ARG A 68 5.29 8.08 -1.07
C ARG A 68 6.51 7.16 -0.99
N ILE A 69 6.35 5.93 -0.50
CA ILE A 69 7.44 4.94 -0.48
C ILE A 69 7.81 4.52 -1.90
N ALA A 70 6.83 4.19 -2.75
CA ALA A 70 7.05 3.79 -4.12
C ALA A 70 7.85 4.87 -4.90
N THR A 71 7.38 6.12 -4.86
CA THR A 71 8.07 7.26 -5.50
C THR A 71 9.48 7.46 -4.96
N ARG A 72 9.68 7.29 -3.65
CA ARG A 72 11.03 7.41 -3.05
C ARG A 72 11.96 6.30 -3.54
N ASN A 73 11.47 5.07 -3.65
CA ASN A 73 12.27 3.94 -4.11
C ASN A 73 12.65 4.09 -5.58
N GLU A 74 11.72 4.52 -6.44
CA GLU A 74 11.99 4.84 -7.85
C GLU A 74 13.13 5.88 -7.98
N ALA A 75 13.09 6.94 -7.16
CA ALA A 75 14.13 7.96 -7.15
C ALA A 75 15.49 7.43 -6.66
N LEU A 76 15.51 6.52 -5.68
CA LEU A 76 16.73 5.86 -5.21
C LEU A 76 17.32 4.93 -6.26
N GLU A 77 16.48 4.18 -6.98
CA GLU A 77 16.91 3.33 -8.08
C GLU A 77 17.49 4.14 -9.24
N GLU A 78 16.87 5.28 -9.59
CA GLU A 78 17.42 6.20 -10.61
C GLU A 78 18.77 6.77 -10.17
N ALA A 79 18.91 7.18 -8.90
CA ALA A 79 20.17 7.66 -8.36
C ALA A 79 21.26 6.58 -8.39
N HIS A 80 20.92 5.34 -8.02
CA HIS A 80 21.83 4.20 -8.10
C HIS A 80 22.27 3.92 -9.54
N ARG A 81 21.33 3.92 -10.49
CA ARG A 81 21.59 3.67 -11.92
C ARG A 81 22.44 4.78 -12.57
N SER A 82 22.23 6.02 -12.14
CA SER A 82 22.98 7.20 -12.64
C SER A 82 24.34 7.41 -11.94
N GLY A 83 24.68 6.61 -10.92
CA GLY A 83 25.91 6.76 -10.13
C GLY A 83 25.90 8.00 -9.22
N ALA A 84 24.72 8.59 -8.97
CA ALA A 84 24.58 9.76 -8.12
C ALA A 84 24.66 9.36 -6.63
N PRO A 85 25.41 10.10 -5.79
CA PRO A 85 25.59 9.73 -4.39
C PRO A 85 24.29 9.87 -3.58
N GLU A 86 23.97 8.85 -2.77
CA GLU A 86 22.85 8.89 -1.84
C GLU A 86 23.00 10.03 -0.82
N ARG A 87 22.05 10.98 -0.80
CA ARG A 87 22.01 12.02 0.23
C ARG A 87 21.49 11.43 1.53
N ARG A 88 22.39 11.02 2.43
CA ARG A 88 22.04 10.65 3.81
C ARG A 88 21.40 11.85 4.52
N ARG A 89 20.13 11.74 4.90
CA ARG A 89 19.50 12.69 5.81
C ARG A 89 20.08 12.47 7.20
N ARG A 90 20.75 13.48 7.76
CA ARG A 90 21.03 13.53 9.19
C ARG A 90 19.71 13.77 9.91
N VAL A 91 19.29 12.84 10.76
CA VAL A 91 18.27 13.11 11.76
C VAL A 91 18.98 13.90 12.86
N ALA A 92 18.64 15.17 13.02
CA ALA A 92 19.05 15.95 14.18
C ALA A 92 18.27 15.41 15.39
N ALA A 93 19.01 15.06 16.44
CA ALA A 93 18.47 14.66 17.74
C ALA A 93 17.90 15.85 18.50
#